data_AF-T1CTH7-F1
#
_entry.id   AF-T1CTH7-F1
#
_cell.length_a   1.000
_cell.length_b   1.000
_cell.length_c   1.000
_cell.angle_alpha   90.00
_cell.angle_beta   90.00
_cell.angle_gamma   90.00
#
_symmetry.space_group_name_H-M   'P 1'
#
loop_
_entity.id
_entity.type
_entity.pdbx_description
1 polymer ?
#
loop_
_entity_poly.entity_id
_entity_poly.type
_entity_poly.pdbx_seq_one_letter_code
_entity_poly.pdbx_strand_id
1 'polypeptide(L)'
;MYLDEESKNFKYDMEYGIYTIQSESEIPKELIEDKYTFYVKINGKDIKDYEFDYMDIMQNAFLFHTKDCVGNPDAFRDWMSVLEWLTYDDGNGIAYKNIILVFKHWNEVGKGFLSSGKKVREKILEDFIESGDYDNSCGGILRQLDFQGRLKVFNIYLIL
;
A
#
# COMPACT_ATOMS: atom_id res chain seq x y z
N MET A 1 4.81 -12.05 12.72
CA MET A 1 5.37 -10.76 13.17
C MET A 1 4.32 -10.15 14.05
N TYR A 2 4.60 -10.01 15.34
CA TYR A 2 3.69 -9.42 16.32
C TYR A 2 3.72 -7.90 16.12
N LEU A 3 2.60 -7.30 15.76
CA LEU A 3 2.40 -5.87 15.95
C LEU A 3 2.22 -5.67 17.46
N ASP A 4 3.04 -4.82 18.05
CA ASP A 4 3.10 -4.62 19.49
C ASP A 4 1.82 -3.94 20.02
N GLU A 5 1.53 -4.17 21.30
CA GLU A 5 0.30 -3.74 21.97
C GLU A 5 0.09 -2.21 22.03
N GLU A 6 1.11 -1.40 21.75
CA GLU A 6 1.02 0.07 21.69
C GLU A 6 0.39 0.58 20.39
N SER A 7 0.37 -0.22 19.32
CA SER A 7 -0.37 0.13 18.09
C SER A 7 -1.89 0.00 18.23
N LYS A 8 -2.40 -0.40 19.41
CA LYS A 8 -3.84 -0.60 19.71
C LYS A 8 -4.64 0.69 19.98
N ASN A 9 -4.06 1.88 19.94
CA ASN A 9 -4.76 3.12 20.33
C ASN A 9 -5.04 4.15 19.23
N PHE A 10 -4.84 3.82 17.95
CA PHE A 10 -5.38 4.63 16.86
C PHE A 10 -6.67 4.00 16.35
N LYS A 11 -7.81 4.59 16.73
CA LYS A 11 -9.10 4.33 16.09
C LYS A 11 -9.09 5.02 14.74
N TYR A 12 -8.61 4.32 13.72
CA TYR A 12 -8.90 4.67 12.35
C TYR A 12 -10.39 4.37 12.09
N ASP A 13 -11.10 5.30 11.44
CA ASP A 13 -12.45 5.02 10.89
C ASP A 13 -12.37 4.14 9.63
N MET A 14 -11.14 3.87 9.16
CA MET A 14 -10.80 3.01 8.03
C MET A 14 -10.60 1.55 8.47
N GLU A 15 -11.21 0.61 7.74
CA GLU A 15 -10.85 -0.80 7.86
C GLU A 15 -9.51 -1.03 7.14
N TYR A 16 -8.43 -1.04 7.92
CA TYR A 16 -7.06 -1.29 7.45
C TYR A 16 -6.49 -2.58 8.02
N GLY A 17 -5.76 -3.32 7.18
CA GLY A 17 -4.92 -4.41 7.66
C GLY A 17 -3.90 -4.91 6.65
N ILE A 18 -2.78 -5.41 7.18
CA ILE A 18 -1.81 -6.21 6.45
C ILE A 18 -1.98 -7.67 6.87
N TYR A 19 -2.35 -8.50 5.91
CA TYR A 19 -2.67 -9.91 6.14
C TYR A 19 -1.68 -10.79 5.40
N THR A 20 -1.16 -11.80 6.09
CA THR A 20 -0.43 -12.90 5.44
C THR A 20 -1.40 -14.05 5.22
N ILE A 21 -1.55 -14.47 3.97
CA ILE A 21 -2.54 -15.48 3.54
C ILE A 21 -1.85 -16.54 2.66
N GLN A 22 -2.48 -17.71 2.50
CA GLN A 22 -1.93 -18.78 1.63
C GLN A 22 -2.42 -18.65 0.19
N SER A 23 -3.59 -18.05 -0.03
CA SER A 23 -4.25 -18.02 -1.33
C SER A 23 -5.17 -16.82 -1.49
N GLU A 24 -5.30 -16.33 -2.73
CA GLU A 24 -6.18 -15.21 -3.09
C GLU A 24 -7.65 -15.46 -2.70
N SER A 25 -8.08 -16.72 -2.56
CA SER A 25 -9.43 -17.09 -2.12
C SER A 25 -9.76 -16.74 -0.67
N GLU A 26 -8.76 -16.42 0.15
CA GLU A 26 -8.95 -15.95 1.53
C GLU A 26 -9.33 -14.47 1.58
N ILE A 27 -9.20 -13.74 0.48
CA ILE A 27 -9.62 -12.34 0.40
C ILE A 27 -11.16 -12.29 0.30
N PRO A 28 -11.85 -11.50 1.15
CA PRO A 28 -13.30 -11.38 1.09
C PRO A 28 -13.78 -10.95 -0.31
N LYS A 29 -14.64 -11.76 -0.93
CA LYS A 29 -15.15 -11.50 -2.29
C LYS A 29 -15.86 -10.17 -2.41
N GLU A 30 -16.58 -9.79 -1.36
CA GLU A 30 -17.34 -8.53 -1.26
C GLU A 30 -16.43 -7.32 -1.50
N LEU A 31 -15.18 -7.37 -1.03
CA LEU A 31 -14.22 -6.30 -1.22
C LEU A 31 -13.67 -6.26 -2.66
N ILE A 32 -13.52 -7.43 -3.30
CA ILE A 32 -13.03 -7.55 -4.69
C ILE A 32 -14.10 -7.14 -5.70
N GLU A 33 -15.36 -7.49 -5.42
CA GLU A 33 -16.51 -7.26 -6.31
C GLU A 33 -17.08 -5.83 -6.18
N ASP A 34 -16.67 -5.07 -5.17
CA ASP A 34 -17.00 -3.65 -5.06
C ASP A 34 -16.39 -2.86 -6.24
N LYS A 35 -17.27 -2.23 -7.04
CA LYS A 35 -16.90 -1.44 -8.23
C LYS A 35 -16.02 -0.22 -7.93
N TYR A 36 -15.95 0.20 -6.68
CA TYR A 36 -15.13 1.29 -6.20
C TYR A 36 -13.89 0.77 -5.46
N THR A 37 -13.57 -0.51 -5.57
CA THR A 37 -12.28 -1.04 -5.14
C THR A 37 -11.25 -0.99 -6.26
N PHE A 38 -10.13 -0.34 -5.97
CA PHE A 38 -8.92 -0.44 -6.75
C PHE A 38 -8.12 -1.67 -6.31
N TYR A 39 -8.26 -2.75 -7.08
CA TYR A 39 -7.65 -4.04 -6.78
C TYR A 39 -6.41 -4.26 -7.64
N VAL A 40 -5.23 -4.35 -7.02
CA VAL A 40 -3.93 -4.47 -7.70
C VAL A 40 -3.26 -5.79 -7.34
N LYS A 41 -2.84 -6.54 -8.37
CA LYS A 41 -2.00 -7.73 -8.21
C LYS A 41 -0.55 -7.39 -8.51
N ILE A 42 0.32 -7.65 -7.55
CA ILE A 42 1.76 -7.40 -7.63
C ILE A 42 2.47 -8.74 -7.53
N ASN A 43 3.33 -9.05 -8.50
CA ASN A 43 4.13 -10.27 -8.46
C ASN A 43 5.46 -9.98 -7.76
N GLY A 44 5.63 -10.50 -6.54
CA GLY A 44 6.81 -10.30 -5.72
C GLY A 44 8.11 -10.83 -6.32
N LYS A 45 8.03 -11.75 -7.30
CA LYS A 45 9.21 -12.19 -8.05
C LYS A 45 9.82 -11.08 -8.90
N ASP A 46 9.03 -10.09 -9.29
CA ASP A 46 9.46 -9.00 -10.16
C ASP A 46 10.10 -7.85 -9.35
N ILE A 47 9.99 -7.89 -8.03
CA ILE A 47 10.60 -6.89 -7.14
C ILE A 47 11.95 -7.41 -6.63
N LYS A 48 13.05 -6.95 -7.23
CA LYS A 48 14.43 -7.25 -6.77
C LYS A 48 15.03 -6.09 -5.99
N ASP A 49 14.64 -4.87 -6.35
CA ASP A 49 15.04 -3.61 -5.74
C ASP A 49 13.82 -2.77 -5.32
N TYR A 50 13.98 -1.99 -4.24
CA TYR A 50 12.90 -1.16 -3.71
C TYR A 50 12.73 0.15 -4.51
N GLU A 51 13.83 0.80 -4.90
CA GLU A 51 13.81 2.14 -5.50
C GLU A 51 13.48 2.08 -6.99
N PHE A 52 13.83 0.97 -7.65
CA PHE A 52 13.57 0.78 -9.07
C PHE A 52 12.33 -0.09 -9.31
N ASP A 53 12.40 -1.38 -8.96
CA ASP A 53 11.36 -2.32 -9.37
C ASP A 53 10.03 -2.07 -8.66
N TYR A 54 10.04 -1.91 -7.33
CA TYR A 54 8.82 -1.68 -6.57
C TYR A 54 8.16 -0.34 -6.92
N MET A 55 8.94 0.75 -6.99
CA MET A 55 8.40 2.07 -7.36
C MET A 55 7.88 2.09 -8.80
N ASP A 56 8.56 1.47 -9.76
CA ASP A 56 8.09 1.37 -11.14
C ASP A 56 6.78 0.56 -11.23
N ILE A 57 6.69 -0.57 -10.53
CA ILE A 57 5.46 -1.37 -10.46
C ILE A 57 4.31 -0.55 -9.88
N MET A 58 4.53 0.13 -8.76
CA MET A 58 3.51 0.98 -8.15
C MET A 58 3.14 2.15 -9.07
N GLN A 59 4.11 2.76 -9.74
CA GLN A 59 3.85 3.84 -10.68
C GLN A 59 2.97 3.40 -11.86
N ASN A 60 3.29 2.24 -12.43
CA ASN A 60 2.55 1.68 -13.56
C ASN A 60 1.19 1.12 -13.16
N ALA A 61 1.09 0.44 -12.02
CA ALA A 61 -0.15 -0.19 -11.55
C ALA A 61 -1.29 0.82 -11.39
N PHE A 62 -0.94 2.03 -10.98
CA PHE A 62 -1.88 3.11 -10.75
C PHE A 62 -1.88 4.17 -11.87
N LEU A 63 -1.24 3.86 -13.02
CA LEU A 63 -1.26 4.62 -14.27
C LEU A 63 -0.75 6.07 -14.16
N PHE A 64 0.36 6.29 -13.46
CA PHE A 64 0.96 7.63 -13.36
C PHE A 64 1.80 7.96 -14.60
N HIS A 65 1.17 8.51 -15.62
CA HIS A 65 1.88 8.93 -16.84
C HIS A 65 2.50 10.33 -16.73
N THR A 66 2.38 11.01 -15.58
CA THR A 66 2.62 12.45 -15.46
C THR A 66 3.77 12.85 -14.52
N LYS A 67 4.31 11.93 -13.71
CA LYS A 67 5.50 12.16 -12.87
C LYS A 67 6.34 10.89 -12.79
N ASP A 68 7.63 11.01 -13.07
CA ASP A 68 8.61 9.93 -12.87
C ASP A 68 9.06 9.94 -11.41
N CYS A 69 8.59 8.94 -10.66
CA CYS A 69 8.90 8.73 -9.24
C CYS A 69 9.93 7.61 -9.05
N VAL A 70 10.35 6.93 -10.12
CA VAL A 70 11.28 5.80 -10.05
C VAL A 70 12.65 6.29 -9.57
N GLY A 71 13.22 5.61 -8.58
CA GLY A 71 14.49 5.99 -7.96
C GLY A 71 14.41 7.21 -7.03
N ASN A 72 13.22 7.75 -6.77
CA ASN A 72 13.04 8.93 -5.90
C ASN A 72 11.94 8.70 -4.84
N PRO A 73 12.31 8.19 -3.65
CA PRO A 73 11.38 7.92 -2.56
C PRO A 73 10.55 9.12 -2.11
N ASP A 74 11.13 10.33 -2.12
CA ASP A 74 10.43 11.54 -1.70
C ASP A 74 9.36 11.92 -2.72
N ALA A 75 9.69 11.87 -4.02
CA ALA A 75 8.71 12.12 -5.08
C ALA A 75 7.58 11.07 -5.10
N PHE A 76 7.90 9.81 -4.78
CA PHE A 76 6.91 8.74 -4.61
C PHE A 76 5.95 9.04 -3.45
N ARG A 77 6.47 9.46 -2.30
CA ARG A 77 5.67 9.82 -1.10
C ARG A 77 4.82 11.06 -1.32
N ASP A 78 5.40 12.13 -1.85
CA ASP A 78 4.68 13.35 -2.21
C ASP A 78 3.53 13.05 -3.17
N TRP A 79 3.73 12.13 -4.11
CA TRP A 79 2.69 11.74 -5.04
C TRP A 79 1.58 10.92 -4.37
N MET A 80 1.92 9.93 -3.54
CA MET A 80 0.94 9.16 -2.75
C MET A 80 0.10 10.08 -1.85
N SER A 81 0.57 11.28 -1.52
CA SER A 81 -0.18 12.29 -0.75
C SER A 81 -1.30 12.99 -1.55
N VAL A 82 -1.21 13.01 -2.89
CA VAL A 82 -2.16 13.68 -3.77
C VAL A 82 -3.29 12.71 -4.11
N LEU A 83 -4.28 12.57 -3.22
CA LEU A 83 -5.31 11.53 -3.29
C LEU A 83 -6.40 11.72 -4.36
N GLU A 84 -6.26 12.72 -5.24
CA GLU A 84 -7.29 13.08 -6.23
C GLU A 84 -7.59 11.92 -7.21
N TRP A 85 -6.60 11.09 -7.53
CA TRP A 85 -6.76 9.91 -8.39
C TRP A 85 -7.58 8.79 -7.76
N LEU A 86 -7.74 8.80 -6.43
CA LEU A 86 -8.62 7.86 -5.71
C LEU A 86 -10.07 8.30 -5.74
N THR A 87 -10.35 9.52 -6.18
CA THR A 87 -11.71 10.05 -6.09
C THR A 87 -12.62 9.56 -7.22
N TYR A 88 -13.91 9.48 -6.91
CA TYR A 88 -14.99 9.29 -7.86
C TYR A 88 -16.24 10.05 -7.38
N ASP A 89 -17.17 10.34 -8.29
CA ASP A 89 -18.48 10.89 -7.93
C ASP A 89 -19.46 9.73 -7.69
N ASP A 90 -20.02 9.66 -6.48
CA ASP A 90 -20.98 8.61 -6.09
C ASP A 90 -22.45 9.00 -6.33
N GLY A 91 -22.69 10.20 -6.88
CA GLY A 91 -24.02 10.79 -7.08
C GLY A 91 -24.49 11.65 -5.91
N ASN A 92 -23.79 11.66 -4.77
CA ASN A 92 -23.99 12.53 -3.62
C ASN A 92 -22.76 13.41 -3.31
N GLY A 93 -21.70 13.28 -4.09
CA GLY A 93 -20.47 14.06 -3.95
C GLY A 93 -19.22 13.25 -4.27
N ILE A 94 -18.07 13.81 -3.89
CA ILE A 94 -16.76 13.17 -4.08
C ILE A 94 -16.57 12.10 -2.99
N ALA A 95 -16.40 10.85 -3.43
CA ALA A 95 -16.03 9.70 -2.62
C ALA A 95 -14.66 9.15 -3.05
N TYR A 96 -14.08 8.25 -2.25
CA TYR A 96 -12.77 7.65 -2.52
C TYR A 96 -12.89 6.14 -2.70
N LYS A 97 -12.11 5.61 -3.65
CA LYS A 97 -12.01 4.19 -3.91
C LYS A 97 -11.38 3.46 -2.72
N ASN A 98 -11.84 2.24 -2.45
CA ASN A 98 -11.12 1.30 -1.59
C ASN A 98 -9.83 0.87 -2.30
N ILE A 99 -8.80 0.45 -1.56
CA ILE A 99 -7.55 -0.05 -2.15
C ILE A 99 -7.26 -1.44 -1.60
N ILE A 100 -6.99 -2.38 -2.50
CA ILE A 100 -6.52 -3.71 -2.14
C ILE A 100 -5.25 -3.99 -2.93
N LEU A 101 -4.15 -4.17 -2.22
CA LEU A 101 -2.86 -4.58 -2.79
C LEU A 101 -2.61 -6.05 -2.49
N VAL A 102 -2.37 -6.85 -3.52
CA VAL A 102 -2.12 -8.30 -3.37
C VAL A 102 -0.73 -8.63 -3.88
N PHE A 103 0.20 -8.88 -2.97
CA PHE A 103 1.55 -9.31 -3.27
C PHE A 103 1.61 -10.83 -3.37
N LYS A 104 1.70 -11.36 -4.59
CA LYS A 104 1.95 -12.79 -4.85
C LYS A 104 3.41 -13.12 -4.65
N HIS A 105 3.71 -14.31 -4.14
CA HIS A 105 5.10 -14.76 -3.94
C HIS A 105 5.90 -13.79 -3.05
N TRP A 106 5.30 -13.35 -1.95
CA TRP A 106 5.89 -12.37 -1.04
C TRP A 106 7.28 -12.80 -0.56
N ASN A 107 7.48 -14.10 -0.33
CA ASN A 107 8.79 -14.64 0.07
C ASN A 107 9.90 -14.45 -0.98
N GLU A 108 9.56 -14.20 -2.25
CA GLU A 108 10.50 -14.02 -3.35
C GLU A 108 10.95 -12.57 -3.56
N VAL A 109 10.27 -11.61 -2.92
CA VAL A 109 10.63 -10.18 -2.96
C VAL A 109 12.07 -9.98 -2.47
N GLY A 110 12.88 -9.31 -3.28
CA GLY A 110 14.28 -8.96 -2.98
C GLY A 110 15.28 -10.12 -3.12
N LYS A 111 14.85 -11.35 -3.47
CA LYS A 111 15.74 -12.53 -3.54
C LYS A 111 16.76 -12.56 -4.71
N GLY A 112 16.92 -11.47 -5.46
CA GLY A 112 17.91 -11.38 -6.56
C GLY A 112 19.27 -10.80 -6.15
N PHE A 113 19.25 -9.70 -5.38
CA PHE A 113 20.46 -8.98 -4.94
C PHE A 113 20.87 -9.31 -3.50
N LEU A 114 19.90 -9.62 -2.63
CA LEU A 114 20.12 -10.03 -1.26
C LEU A 114 19.62 -11.47 -1.10
N SER A 115 20.45 -12.37 -0.58
CA SER A 115 20.11 -13.79 -0.43
C SER A 115 18.83 -14.06 0.39
N SER A 116 18.40 -13.10 1.22
CA SER A 116 17.18 -13.20 2.04
C SER A 116 16.04 -12.28 1.62
N GLY A 117 16.27 -11.24 0.79
CA GLY A 117 15.28 -10.22 0.39
C GLY A 117 14.61 -9.43 1.53
N LYS A 118 15.00 -9.67 2.80
CA LYS A 118 14.32 -9.17 4.00
C LYS A 118 14.24 -7.64 4.05
N LYS A 119 15.35 -6.96 3.74
CA LYS A 119 15.42 -5.49 3.77
C LYS A 119 14.46 -4.82 2.78
N VAL A 120 14.27 -5.42 1.59
CA VAL A 120 13.34 -4.88 0.57
C VAL A 120 11.90 -4.99 1.07
N ARG A 121 11.53 -6.15 1.64
CA ARG A 121 10.21 -6.36 2.24
C ARG A 121 9.94 -5.43 3.43
N GLU A 122 10.94 -5.21 4.28
CA GLU A 122 10.84 -4.26 5.41
C GLU A 122 10.59 -2.83 4.91
N LYS A 123 11.36 -2.33 3.94
CA LYS A 123 11.12 -1.01 3.33
C LYS A 123 9.72 -0.86 2.73
N ILE A 124 9.23 -1.87 2.00
CA ILE A 124 7.87 -1.86 1.45
C ILE A 124 6.83 -1.77 2.57
N LEU A 125 7.01 -2.51 3.66
CA LEU A 125 6.08 -2.46 4.80
C LEU A 125 6.16 -1.12 5.56
N GLU A 126 7.34 -0.53 5.68
CA GLU A 126 7.57 0.78 6.32
C GLU A 126 6.82 1.91 5.61
N ASP A 127 6.65 1.85 4.29
CA ASP A 127 5.82 2.82 3.55
C ASP A 127 4.36 2.84 4.04
N PHE A 128 3.88 1.73 4.60
CA PHE A 128 2.52 1.59 5.10
C PHE A 128 2.41 1.73 6.62
N ILE A 129 3.27 1.06 7.41
CA ILE A 129 3.04 0.79 8.85
C ILE A 129 3.29 1.98 9.80
N GLU A 130 3.65 3.16 9.30
CA GLU A 130 4.02 4.34 10.12
C GLU A 130 5.41 4.18 10.78
N SER A 131 6.34 5.08 10.45
CA SER A 131 7.57 5.26 11.22
C SER A 131 7.27 6.23 12.37
N GLY A 132 7.33 5.73 13.61
CA GLY A 132 7.21 6.55 14.80
C GLY A 132 8.35 7.57 14.87
N ASP A 133 8.03 8.83 14.58
CA ASP A 133 8.42 9.97 15.41
C ASP A 133 7.52 11.16 15.09
N TYR A 134 7.00 11.76 16.16
CA TYR A 134 5.87 12.69 16.17
C TYR A 134 6.19 14.12 15.74
N ASP A 135 7.41 14.39 15.27
CA ASP A 135 7.85 15.74 14.91
C ASP A 135 7.81 15.97 13.40
N ASN A 136 6.68 16.55 12.97
CA ASN A 136 6.51 17.34 11.75
C ASN A 136 6.90 16.68 10.41
N SER A 137 5.90 16.10 9.75
CA SER A 137 5.31 16.61 8.49
C SER A 137 4.93 15.55 7.44
N CYS A 138 5.29 14.28 7.58
CA CYS A 138 4.80 13.21 6.69
C CYS A 138 4.80 11.87 7.43
N GLY A 139 3.67 11.48 8.03
CA GLY A 139 3.45 10.09 8.44
C GLY A 139 3.47 9.16 7.22
N GLY A 140 3.58 7.84 7.44
CA GLY A 140 3.47 6.82 6.38
C GLY A 140 2.19 6.99 5.55
N ILE A 141 2.14 6.35 4.37
CA ILE A 141 1.07 6.51 3.37
C ILE A 141 -0.33 6.46 4.03
N LEU A 142 -0.52 5.56 4.99
CA LEU A 142 -1.79 5.38 5.69
C LEU A 142 -2.23 6.57 6.53
N ARG A 143 -1.32 7.21 7.26
CA ARG A 143 -1.67 8.37 8.10
C ARG A 143 -2.08 9.56 7.22
N GLN A 144 -1.54 9.66 6.02
CA GLN A 144 -1.96 10.68 5.05
C GLN A 144 -3.35 10.36 4.45
N LEU A 145 -3.62 9.08 4.17
CA LEU A 145 -4.93 8.59 3.71
C LEU A 145 -6.02 8.77 4.78
N ASP A 146 -5.68 8.50 6.04
CA ASP A 146 -6.59 8.56 7.18
C ASP A 146 -6.86 10.00 7.67
N PHE A 147 -5.84 10.87 7.74
CA PHE A 147 -6.00 12.26 8.20
C PHE A 147 -7.02 13.06 7.38
N GLN A 148 -7.27 12.66 6.13
CA GLN A 148 -8.27 13.32 5.29
C GLN A 148 -9.70 12.81 5.53
N GLY A 149 -9.91 11.74 6.31
CA GLY A 149 -11.21 11.19 6.70
C GLY A 149 -12.01 10.58 5.54
N ARG A 150 -11.31 10.12 4.51
CA ARG A 150 -11.89 10.00 3.16
C ARG A 150 -11.83 8.60 2.56
N LEU A 151 -10.94 7.74 3.03
CA LEU A 151 -10.79 6.35 2.55
C LEU A 151 -11.43 5.37 3.55
N LYS A 152 -12.27 4.44 3.05
CA LYS A 152 -13.01 3.50 3.91
C LYS A 152 -12.27 2.18 4.15
N VAL A 153 -11.55 1.67 3.15
CA VAL A 153 -10.84 0.39 3.22
C VAL A 153 -9.48 0.47 2.53
N PHE A 154 -8.43 0.04 3.22
CA PHE A 154 -7.09 -0.14 2.67
C PHE A 154 -6.51 -1.46 3.17
N ASN A 155 -6.41 -2.48 2.31
CA ASN A 155 -5.90 -3.78 2.73
C ASN A 155 -4.71 -4.24 1.89
N ILE A 156 -3.69 -4.77 2.56
CA ILE A 156 -2.55 -5.42 1.90
C ILE A 156 -2.60 -6.90 2.21
N TYR A 157 -2.61 -7.73 1.17
CA TYR A 157 -2.54 -9.18 1.28
C TYR A 157 -1.20 -9.69 0.76
N LEU A 158 -0.46 -10.38 1.62
CA LEU A 158 0.84 -10.97 1.36
C LEU A 158 0.64 -12.48 1.18
N ILE A 159 0.72 -12.96 -0.06
CA ILE A 159 0.63 -14.40 -0.37
C ILE A 159 2.05 -14.98 -0.37
N LEU A 160 2.31 -15.90 0.55
CA LEU A 160 3.63 -16.51 0.79
C LEU A 160 4.13 -17.37 -0.39
#